data_AF-A0A6J5W8L4-F1
#
_entry.id   AF-A0A6J5W8L4-F1
#
_cell.length_a   1.000
_cell.length_b   1.000
_cell.length_c   1.000
_cell.angle_alpha   90.00
_cell.angle_beta   90.00
_cell.angle_gamma   90.00
#
_symmetry.space_group_name_H-M   'P 1'
#
loop_
_entity.id
_entity.type
_entity.pdbx_description
1 polymer ?
#
loop_
_entity_poly.entity_id
_entity_poly.type
_entity_poly.pdbx_seq_one_letter_code
_entity_poly.pdbx_strand_id
1 'polypeptide(L)'
;MEQFKGQPRLPKFAVPKGYDIRLKPDLTACNFGGSVAVDLDIVADTRFIVLNAAKLSVNAGAVSFTHQDSSKVFKPSKVEIFEEDGILVLEFGETLPFGLGVLAISFEGILNDSMKGFYRSTYEHNAEKKNMAVTQFEPVDARRCFPCWDEPAWKATFKITLADVPSELVTLSNMPVVEEKVDGHLKTVSYLESPIMSTYLVAIVVGLFDYVEDHTSDGVKVRVYCQVGKANQGKFALSVAVRTLELYKEYFAVPYSLPKLDMVAIPDFSAEAMENYGLVTYRDAALLFDEQHSAASNKQM
;
A
#
# COMPACT_ATOMS: atom_id res chain seq x y z
N MET A 1 24.16 13.64 10.50
CA MET A 1 23.33 12.98 9.46
C MET A 1 24.16 12.16 8.48
N GLU A 2 25.26 12.68 7.92
CA GLU A 2 26.12 11.94 6.95
C GLU A 2 26.55 10.53 7.39
N GLN A 3 26.69 10.26 8.70
CA GLN A 3 27.04 8.94 9.24
C GLN A 3 26.09 7.80 8.83
N PHE A 4 24.88 8.12 8.36
CA PHE A 4 23.88 7.14 7.94
C PHE A 4 23.93 6.82 6.44
N LYS A 5 24.71 7.57 5.65
CA LYS A 5 24.85 7.35 4.20
C LYS A 5 25.69 6.12 3.90
N GLY A 6 25.40 5.47 2.78
CA GLY A 6 26.06 4.25 2.33
C GLY A 6 25.84 3.03 3.23
N GLN A 7 24.98 3.12 4.24
CA GLN A 7 24.69 2.01 5.14
C GLN A 7 23.63 1.10 4.51
N PRO A 8 23.86 -0.22 4.45
CA PRO A 8 22.93 -1.14 3.77
C PRO A 8 21.64 -1.41 4.56
N ARG A 9 21.60 -1.06 5.85
CA ARG A 9 20.51 -1.39 6.78
C ARG A 9 20.17 -0.21 7.68
N LEU A 10 18.90 -0.09 8.02
CA LEU A 10 18.44 0.91 8.97
C LEU A 10 19.00 0.66 10.38
N PRO A 11 19.29 1.73 11.15
CA PRO A 11 19.61 1.61 12.57
C PRO A 11 18.47 0.97 13.38
N LYS A 12 18.82 0.31 14.49
CA LYS A 12 17.88 -0.45 15.34
C LYS A 12 17.43 0.28 16.61
N PHE A 13 17.69 1.59 16.71
CA PHE A 13 17.31 2.37 17.90
C PHE A 13 15.81 2.72 17.95
N ALA A 14 15.09 2.55 16.84
CA ALA A 14 13.67 2.83 16.73
C ALA A 14 12.97 1.70 15.95
N VAL A 15 11.90 1.15 16.51
CA VAL A 15 11.22 -0.05 15.99
C VAL A 15 9.74 0.26 15.74
N PRO A 16 9.24 0.17 14.49
CA PRO A 16 7.83 0.41 14.20
C PRO A 16 6.94 -0.73 14.73
N LYS A 17 5.73 -0.39 15.16
CA LYS A 17 4.72 -1.34 15.66
C LYS A 17 3.44 -1.32 14.82
N GLY A 18 3.05 -0.13 14.37
CA GLY A 18 1.83 0.10 13.59
C GLY A 18 1.93 1.37 12.75
N TYR A 19 1.14 1.43 11.68
CA TYR A 19 1.06 2.55 10.75
C TYR A 19 -0.40 2.96 10.55
N ASP A 20 -0.74 4.23 10.80
CA ASP A 20 -1.96 4.87 10.29
C ASP A 20 -1.59 5.73 9.09
N ILE A 21 -1.93 5.24 7.89
CA ILE A 21 -1.59 5.84 6.60
C ILE A 21 -2.84 6.46 6.01
N ARG A 22 -2.77 7.76 5.74
CA ARG A 22 -3.80 8.49 4.99
C ARG A 22 -3.21 9.03 3.70
N LEU A 23 -3.76 8.63 2.56
CA LEU A 23 -3.35 9.12 1.24
C LEU A 23 -4.51 9.85 0.55
N LYS A 24 -4.18 10.88 -0.21
CA LYS A 24 -5.08 11.65 -1.05
C LYS A 24 -4.53 11.67 -2.48
N PRO A 25 -4.88 10.68 -3.31
CA PRO A 25 -4.44 10.64 -4.70
C PRO A 25 -5.24 11.63 -5.57
N ASP A 26 -4.54 12.34 -6.45
CA ASP A 26 -5.12 13.14 -7.52
C ASP A 26 -4.74 12.50 -8.86
N LEU A 27 -5.69 11.78 -9.46
CA LEU A 27 -5.47 11.08 -10.72
C LEU A 27 -5.38 12.02 -11.92
N THR A 28 -5.88 13.26 -11.81
CA THR A 28 -5.78 14.26 -12.88
C THR A 28 -4.41 14.92 -12.84
N ALA A 29 -3.99 15.41 -11.67
CA ALA A 29 -2.68 16.02 -11.48
C ALA A 29 -1.54 15.00 -11.41
N CYS A 30 -1.86 13.71 -11.31
CA CYS A 30 -0.90 12.60 -11.22
C CYS A 30 0.06 12.76 -10.03
N ASN A 31 -0.49 13.17 -8.89
CA ASN A 31 0.24 13.33 -7.64
C ASN A 31 -0.58 12.80 -6.46
N PHE A 32 -0.01 12.82 -5.27
CA PHE A 32 -0.74 12.51 -4.05
C PHE A 32 -0.17 13.28 -2.86
N GLY A 33 -1.06 13.70 -1.98
CA GLY A 33 -0.70 14.10 -0.62
C GLY A 33 -0.84 12.91 0.33
N GLY A 34 -0.06 12.89 1.41
CA GLY A 34 -0.15 11.84 2.40
C GLY A 34 0.26 12.28 3.79
N SER A 35 -0.21 11.53 4.78
CA SER A 35 0.27 11.59 6.14
C SER A 35 0.39 10.19 6.70
N VAL A 36 1.44 9.95 7.47
CA VAL A 36 1.63 8.70 8.21
C VAL A 36 1.86 9.02 9.68
N ALA A 37 1.13 8.32 10.55
CA ALA A 37 1.42 8.24 11.97
C ALA A 37 1.96 6.83 12.26
N VAL A 38 3.18 6.74 12.78
CA VAL A 38 3.84 5.47 13.09
C VAL A 38 3.90 5.31 14.60
N ASP A 39 3.30 4.23 15.11
CA ASP A 39 3.53 3.78 16.49
C ASP A 39 4.97 3.26 16.56
N LEU A 40 5.81 3.97 17.29
CA LEU A 40 7.26 3.82 17.26
C LEU A 40 7.83 3.61 18.66
N ASP A 41 8.63 2.57 18.80
CA ASP A 41 9.29 2.20 20.06
C ASP A 41 10.77 2.64 20.01
N ILE A 42 11.16 3.60 20.85
CA ILE A 42 12.54 4.04 21.01
C ILE A 42 13.25 3.10 22.00
N VAL A 43 14.17 2.28 21.49
CA VAL A 43 14.78 1.17 22.24
C VAL A 43 16.26 1.37 22.55
N ALA A 44 16.86 2.46 22.08
CA ALA A 44 18.22 2.86 22.41
C ALA A 44 18.38 4.38 22.41
N ASP A 45 19.34 4.89 23.18
CA ASP A 45 19.66 6.32 23.25
C ASP A 45 19.93 6.88 21.85
N THR A 46 19.10 7.83 21.43
CA THR A 46 19.21 8.45 20.12
C THR A 46 18.59 9.84 20.11
N ARG A 47 19.16 10.72 19.29
CA ARG A 47 18.53 11.99 18.88
C ARG A 47 18.13 11.94 17.40
N PHE A 48 18.12 10.76 16.80
CA PHE A 48 17.84 10.54 15.39
C PHE A 48 16.71 9.54 15.22
N ILE A 49 15.89 9.77 14.19
CA ILE A 49 15.05 8.73 13.60
C ILE A 49 15.48 8.59 12.14
N VAL A 50 15.79 7.37 11.72
CA VAL A 50 16.24 7.06 10.35
C VAL A 50 15.31 5.99 9.79
N LEU A 51 14.67 6.31 8.67
CA LEU A 51 13.71 5.45 7.97
C LEU A 51 13.89 5.62 6.46
N ASN A 52 13.19 4.84 5.65
CA ASN A 52 13.25 4.95 4.20
C ASN A 52 12.24 5.95 3.66
N ALA A 53 12.68 6.76 2.70
CA ALA A 53 11.84 7.61 1.86
C ALA A 53 12.60 7.87 0.54
N ALA A 54 11.91 7.89 -0.59
CA ALA A 54 12.50 8.23 -1.87
C ALA A 54 11.47 8.90 -2.78
N LYS A 55 11.84 9.97 -3.48
CA LYS A 55 10.91 10.70 -4.36
C LYS A 55 9.66 11.22 -3.65
N LEU A 56 9.82 11.60 -2.38
CA LEU A 56 8.81 12.24 -1.56
C LEU A 56 9.31 13.62 -1.12
N SER A 57 8.40 14.58 -1.01
CA SER A 57 8.66 15.87 -0.39
C SER A 57 8.16 15.84 1.05
N VAL A 58 9.04 16.11 2.01
CA VAL A 58 8.71 16.14 3.44
C VAL A 58 9.09 17.51 4.00
N ASN A 59 8.11 18.24 4.54
CA ASN A 59 8.37 19.51 5.20
C ASN A 59 8.73 19.27 6.68
N ALA A 60 9.82 19.86 7.17
CA ALA A 60 10.23 19.75 8.57
C ALA A 60 9.15 20.20 9.58
N GLY A 61 8.35 21.21 9.22
CA GLY A 61 7.23 21.68 10.04
C GLY A 61 6.06 20.69 10.14
N ALA A 62 6.04 19.69 9.26
CA ALA A 62 5.05 18.62 9.21
C ALA A 62 5.54 17.29 9.80
N VAL A 63 6.66 17.32 10.52
CA VAL A 63 7.21 16.17 11.24
C VAL A 63 7.15 16.42 12.74
N SER A 64 6.69 15.44 13.50
CA SER A 64 6.72 15.47 14.96
C SER A 64 6.80 14.07 15.56
N PHE A 65 7.39 13.97 16.73
CA PHE A 65 7.34 12.78 17.58
C PHE A 65 6.73 13.15 18.93
N THR A 66 5.77 12.37 19.40
CA THR A 66 5.15 12.55 20.73
C THR A 66 5.26 11.25 21.50
N HIS A 67 5.94 11.27 22.64
CA HIS A 67 6.05 10.10 23.50
C HIS A 67 4.74 9.84 24.24
N GLN A 68 4.39 8.58 24.48
CA GLN A 68 3.08 8.21 25.05
C GLN A 68 2.85 8.77 26.46
N ASP A 69 3.90 8.87 27.28
CA ASP A 69 3.84 9.32 28.67
C ASP A 69 4.15 10.82 28.82
N SER A 70 4.25 11.56 27.72
CA SER A 70 4.63 12.97 27.73
C SER A 70 3.78 13.79 26.78
N SER A 71 3.31 14.94 27.25
CA SER A 71 2.65 15.93 26.38
C SER A 71 3.64 16.72 25.52
N LYS A 72 4.96 16.46 25.66
CA LYS A 72 5.99 17.15 24.90
C LYS A 72 6.02 16.65 23.45
N VAL A 73 5.84 17.57 22.53
CA VAL A 73 5.99 17.33 21.09
C VAL A 73 7.43 17.65 20.69
N PHE A 74 8.16 16.63 20.28
CA PHE A 74 9.51 16.76 19.72
C PHE A 74 9.40 17.08 18.24
N LYS A 75 10.01 18.18 17.81
CA LYS A 75 10.15 18.52 16.39
C LYS A 75 11.60 18.33 15.98
N PRO A 76 11.87 17.74 14.80
CA PRO A 76 13.23 17.64 14.32
C PRO A 76 13.81 19.03 14.07
N SER A 77 15.04 19.27 14.52
CA SER A 77 15.81 20.46 14.20
C SER A 77 16.30 20.44 12.75
N LYS A 78 16.44 19.25 12.16
CA LYS A 78 16.80 19.06 10.76
C LYS A 78 16.10 17.81 10.19
N VAL A 79 15.67 17.93 8.94
CA VAL A 79 15.03 16.88 8.15
C VAL A 79 15.74 16.81 6.81
N GLU A 80 16.27 15.64 6.46
CA GLU A 80 17.05 15.46 5.24
C GLU A 80 16.74 14.13 4.57
N ILE A 81 16.46 14.15 3.27
CA ILE A 81 16.31 12.96 2.44
C ILE A 81 17.61 12.77 1.66
N PHE A 82 18.25 11.63 1.85
CA PHE A 82 19.40 11.20 1.06
C PHE A 82 18.87 10.31 -0.08
N GLU A 83 18.58 10.93 -1.22
CA GLU A 83 17.92 10.28 -2.36
C GLU A 83 18.70 9.09 -2.93
N GLU A 84 20.03 9.12 -2.92
CA GLU A 84 20.89 8.02 -3.40
C GLU A 84 20.78 6.78 -2.50
N ASP A 85 20.59 6.99 -1.20
CA ASP A 85 20.45 5.94 -0.19
C ASP A 85 18.98 5.53 0.02
N GLY A 86 18.03 6.35 -0.43
CA GLY A 86 16.59 6.15 -0.19
C GLY A 86 16.23 6.19 1.29
N ILE A 87 16.86 7.08 2.05
CA ILE A 87 16.61 7.28 3.49
C ILE A 87 16.19 8.71 3.81
N LEU A 88 15.34 8.84 4.82
CA LEU A 88 14.97 10.06 5.51
C LEU A 88 15.63 10.04 6.89
N VAL A 89 16.36 11.11 7.21
CA VAL A 89 17.01 11.30 8.51
C VAL A 89 16.38 12.50 9.21
N LEU A 90 15.83 12.23 10.38
CA LEU A 90 15.25 13.21 11.28
C LEU A 90 16.23 13.39 12.45
N GLU A 91 16.77 14.59 12.64
CA GLU A 91 17.60 14.93 13.80
C GLU A 91 16.82 15.81 14.76
N PHE A 92 16.85 15.47 16.03
CA PHE A 92 16.20 16.20 17.11
C PHE A 92 17.25 16.96 17.92
N GLY A 93 16.86 18.11 18.48
CA GLY A 93 17.74 18.94 19.30
C GLY A 93 18.10 18.31 20.66
N GLU A 94 17.43 17.23 21.03
CA GLU A 94 17.58 16.52 22.29
C GLU A 94 17.38 15.02 22.09
N THR A 95 17.81 14.23 23.07
CA THR A 95 17.63 12.78 23.08
C THR A 95 16.15 12.43 23.21
N LEU A 96 15.68 11.50 22.39
CA LEU A 96 14.31 11.01 22.45
C LEU A 96 14.13 10.08 23.65
N PRO A 97 13.02 10.19 24.40
CA PRO A 97 12.73 9.30 25.52
C PRO A 97 12.51 7.86 25.06
N PHE A 98 12.96 6.91 25.87
CA PHE A 98 12.73 5.48 25.64
C PHE A 98 11.25 5.11 25.68
N GLY A 99 10.89 4.08 24.89
CA GLY A 99 9.56 3.50 24.86
C GLY A 99 8.69 4.04 23.72
N LEU A 100 7.39 3.80 23.85
CA LEU A 100 6.41 4.05 22.80
C LEU A 100 6.10 5.53 22.62
N GLY A 101 5.93 5.91 21.37
CA GLY A 101 5.41 7.21 20.95
C GLY A 101 4.88 7.15 19.53
N VAL A 102 4.42 8.30 19.02
CA VAL A 102 3.89 8.43 17.67
C VAL A 102 4.77 9.38 16.88
N LEU A 103 5.33 8.88 15.78
CA LEU A 103 5.98 9.69 14.76
C LEU A 103 4.96 10.05 13.68
N ALA A 104 4.62 11.34 13.58
CA ALA A 104 3.74 11.86 12.55
C ALA A 104 4.56 12.58 11.46
N ILE A 105 4.30 12.25 10.19
CA ILE A 105 4.94 12.85 9.02
C ILE A 105 3.89 13.12 7.96
N SER A 106 3.79 14.37 7.49
CA SER A 106 3.08 14.67 6.23
C SER A 106 4.06 14.82 5.07
N PHE A 107 3.63 14.35 3.90
CA PHE A 107 4.46 14.28 2.71
C PHE A 107 3.63 14.45 1.44
N GLU A 108 4.31 14.74 0.34
CA GLU A 108 3.75 14.76 -1.00
C GLU A 108 4.58 13.85 -1.92
N GLY A 109 3.93 13.26 -2.91
CA GLY A 109 4.58 12.41 -3.91
C GLY A 109 3.92 12.53 -5.28
N ILE A 110 4.52 11.87 -6.26
CA ILE A 110 4.00 11.81 -7.63
C ILE A 110 3.51 10.41 -7.98
N LEU A 111 2.41 10.32 -8.71
CA LEU A 111 2.00 9.08 -9.37
C LEU A 111 2.85 8.92 -10.63
N ASN A 112 4.00 8.25 -10.47
CA ASN A 112 5.01 8.10 -11.51
C ASN A 112 4.58 7.09 -12.60
N ASP A 113 5.32 7.03 -13.71
CA ASP A 113 5.10 6.09 -14.82
C ASP A 113 6.12 4.92 -14.84
N SER A 114 6.76 4.63 -13.70
CA SER A 114 7.84 3.63 -13.60
C SER A 114 7.37 2.27 -13.08
N MET A 115 6.06 2.08 -12.84
CA MET A 115 5.48 0.84 -12.27
C MET A 115 6.13 0.43 -10.93
N LYS A 116 6.46 1.44 -10.10
CA LYS A 116 7.12 1.29 -8.80
C LYS A 116 6.56 2.27 -7.79
N GLY A 117 6.45 1.86 -6.54
CA GLY A 117 5.87 2.68 -5.50
C GLY A 117 4.39 2.88 -5.74
N PHE A 118 3.88 4.08 -5.48
CA PHE A 118 2.53 4.46 -5.87
C PHE A 118 2.58 5.18 -7.22
N TYR A 119 2.06 4.51 -8.24
CA TYR A 119 2.29 4.87 -9.64
C TYR A 119 0.97 4.96 -10.40
N ARG A 120 1.01 5.59 -11.57
CA ARG A 120 -0.13 5.70 -12.48
C ARG A 120 -0.08 4.57 -13.51
N SER A 121 -1.20 3.89 -13.68
CA SER A 121 -1.48 3.11 -14.90
C SER A 121 -2.62 3.77 -15.67
N THR A 122 -2.77 3.42 -16.95
CA THR A 122 -3.78 4.03 -17.81
C THR A 122 -4.64 2.98 -18.51
N TYR A 123 -5.90 3.34 -18.76
CA TYR A 123 -6.85 2.47 -19.45
C TYR A 123 -7.79 3.30 -20.31
N GLU A 124 -8.42 2.65 -21.28
CA GLU A 124 -9.46 3.28 -22.10
C GLU A 124 -10.84 2.98 -21.50
N HIS A 125 -11.67 4.01 -21.39
CA HIS A 125 -13.08 3.88 -21.00
C HIS A 125 -13.91 4.88 -21.83
N ASN A 126 -14.91 4.38 -22.56
CA ASN A 126 -15.73 5.17 -23.50
C ASN A 126 -14.88 5.97 -24.51
N ALA A 127 -13.84 5.34 -25.08
CA ALA A 127 -12.87 5.96 -25.99
C ALA A 127 -12.05 7.13 -25.40
N GLU A 128 -12.09 7.33 -24.08
CA GLU A 128 -11.25 8.27 -23.37
C GLU A 128 -10.18 7.55 -22.55
N LYS A 129 -8.96 8.06 -22.58
CA LYS A 129 -7.88 7.59 -21.71
C LYS A 129 -8.13 8.10 -20.29
N LYS A 130 -8.23 7.16 -19.35
CA LYS A 130 -8.38 7.42 -17.91
C LYS A 130 -7.14 6.95 -17.16
N ASN A 131 -6.89 7.59 -16.02
CA ASN A 131 -5.82 7.22 -15.10
C ASN A 131 -6.38 6.32 -14.00
N MET A 132 -5.56 5.41 -13.51
CA MET A 132 -5.72 4.69 -12.25
C MET A 132 -4.43 4.83 -11.44
N ALA A 133 -4.52 4.69 -10.11
CA ALA A 133 -3.36 4.62 -9.24
C ALA A 133 -3.21 3.21 -8.68
N VAL A 134 -1.98 2.69 -8.69
CA VAL A 134 -1.65 1.32 -8.33
C VAL A 134 -0.36 1.33 -7.52
N THR A 135 -0.23 0.39 -6.58
CA THR A 135 1.02 0.18 -5.84
C THR A 135 1.77 -1.05 -6.34
N GLN A 136 3.09 -0.93 -6.47
CA GLN A 136 4.03 -2.07 -6.59
C GLN A 136 5.23 -1.78 -5.69
N PHE A 137 5.32 -2.45 -4.55
CA PHE A 137 6.31 -2.14 -3.52
C PHE A 137 7.46 -3.13 -3.44
N GLU A 138 7.31 -4.37 -3.92
CA GLU A 138 8.42 -5.31 -3.89
C GLU A 138 9.55 -4.88 -4.87
N PRO A 139 10.82 -4.89 -4.43
CA PRO A 139 11.28 -5.26 -3.07
C PRO A 139 11.41 -4.10 -2.08
N VAL A 140 11.59 -2.85 -2.55
CA VAL A 140 12.00 -1.71 -1.71
C VAL A 140 11.36 -0.38 -2.17
N ASP A 141 10.13 -0.45 -2.67
CA ASP A 141 9.46 0.70 -3.27
C ASP A 141 8.27 1.22 -2.42
N ALA A 142 7.97 0.63 -1.27
CA ALA A 142 7.00 1.21 -0.32
C ALA A 142 7.44 2.61 0.16
N ARG A 143 8.77 2.81 0.30
CA ARG A 143 9.40 4.10 0.60
C ARG A 143 9.12 5.22 -0.41
N ARG A 144 8.57 4.90 -1.59
CA ARG A 144 8.14 5.89 -2.59
C ARG A 144 6.68 6.30 -2.46
N CYS A 145 5.92 5.61 -1.60
CA CYS A 145 4.53 5.92 -1.31
C CYS A 145 4.41 6.61 0.06
N PHE A 146 5.09 6.11 1.09
CA PHE A 146 5.09 6.71 2.42
C PHE A 146 6.43 6.46 3.13
N PRO A 147 6.91 7.38 3.99
CA PRO A 147 8.11 7.14 4.79
C PRO A 147 7.90 5.95 5.74
N CYS A 148 8.78 4.96 5.70
CA CYS A 148 8.62 3.72 6.48
C CYS A 148 9.94 2.97 6.73
N TRP A 149 9.92 1.96 7.59
CA TRP A 149 11.04 1.03 7.76
C TRP A 149 10.94 -0.05 6.69
N ASP A 150 11.44 0.24 5.50
CA ASP A 150 11.20 -0.55 4.30
C ASP A 150 12.20 -1.70 4.16
N GLU A 151 12.21 -2.57 5.17
CA GLU A 151 12.90 -3.86 5.18
C GLU A 151 11.93 -4.94 5.68
N PRO A 152 11.88 -6.13 5.07
CA PRO A 152 10.83 -7.11 5.34
C PRO A 152 10.77 -7.62 6.79
N ALA A 153 11.88 -7.50 7.54
CA ALA A 153 11.95 -7.87 8.94
C ALA A 153 11.19 -6.91 9.88
N TRP A 154 10.97 -5.65 9.47
CA TRP A 154 10.24 -4.64 10.25
C TRP A 154 8.74 -4.77 9.99
N LYS A 155 8.14 -5.86 10.46
CA LYS A 155 6.70 -6.07 10.34
C LYS A 155 5.92 -5.21 11.32
N ALA A 156 4.75 -4.75 10.89
CA ALA A 156 3.84 -3.91 11.67
C ALA A 156 2.38 -4.14 11.22
N THR A 157 1.42 -3.56 11.94
CA THR A 157 0.04 -3.42 11.46
C THR A 157 -0.11 -2.19 10.57
N PHE A 158 -1.10 -2.21 9.68
CA PHE A 158 -1.38 -1.10 8.76
C PHE A 158 -2.87 -0.78 8.75
N LYS A 159 -3.20 0.46 9.09
CA LYS A 159 -4.51 1.06 8.91
C LYS A 159 -4.43 2.06 7.77
N ILE A 160 -5.28 1.89 6.77
CA ILE A 160 -5.19 2.66 5.52
C ILE A 160 -6.47 3.47 5.35
N THR A 161 -6.32 4.73 4.95
CA THR A 161 -7.43 5.60 4.55
C THR A 161 -7.10 6.30 3.24
N LEU A 162 -8.02 6.24 2.29
CA LEU A 162 -7.97 6.97 1.03
C LEU A 162 -8.96 8.12 1.09
N ALA A 163 -8.44 9.33 1.10
CA ALA A 163 -9.19 10.56 1.29
C ALA A 163 -9.45 11.28 -0.03
N ASP A 164 -10.60 11.97 -0.09
CA ASP A 164 -10.97 12.88 -1.16
C ASP A 164 -10.84 12.27 -2.57
N VAL A 165 -11.16 10.98 -2.70
CA VAL A 165 -11.17 10.28 -3.98
C VAL A 165 -12.50 10.56 -4.69
N PRO A 166 -12.53 10.78 -6.01
CA PRO A 166 -13.79 10.87 -6.74
C PRO A 166 -14.72 9.68 -6.44
N SER A 167 -15.97 9.98 -6.09
CA SER A 167 -16.93 9.04 -5.50
C SER A 167 -17.24 7.83 -6.40
N GLU A 168 -17.17 8.02 -7.70
CA GLU A 168 -17.40 7.02 -8.74
C GLU A 168 -16.27 5.99 -8.87
N LEU A 169 -15.08 6.30 -8.35
CA LEU A 169 -13.93 5.39 -8.44
C LEU A 169 -14.04 4.31 -7.37
N VAL A 170 -13.68 3.09 -7.76
CA VAL A 170 -13.45 2.00 -6.82
C VAL A 170 -12.09 2.22 -6.16
N THR A 171 -12.05 2.01 -4.85
CA THR A 171 -10.81 1.99 -4.08
C THR A 171 -10.64 0.61 -3.44
N LEU A 172 -9.44 0.05 -3.52
CA LEU A 172 -9.10 -1.25 -2.96
C LEU A 172 -7.86 -1.12 -2.08
N SER A 173 -7.80 -1.91 -1.01
CA SER A 173 -6.60 -2.13 -0.22
C SER A 173 -6.58 -3.54 0.37
N ASN A 174 -5.59 -3.88 1.19
CA ASN A 174 -5.36 -5.22 1.75
C ASN A 174 -6.57 -5.77 2.52
N MET A 175 -7.21 -4.91 3.34
CA MET A 175 -8.28 -5.30 4.25
C MET A 175 -9.66 -4.84 3.76
N PRO A 176 -10.78 -5.34 4.32
CA PRO A 176 -12.11 -4.83 4.01
C PRO A 176 -12.31 -3.36 4.41
N VAL A 177 -13.22 -2.68 3.72
CA VAL A 177 -13.69 -1.34 4.09
C VAL A 177 -14.41 -1.41 5.44
N VAL A 178 -14.02 -0.53 6.38
CA VAL A 178 -14.73 -0.33 7.65
C VAL A 178 -15.69 0.85 7.58
N GLU A 179 -15.35 1.89 6.83
CA GLU A 179 -16.15 3.10 6.69
C GLU A 179 -15.96 3.72 5.31
N GLU A 180 -17.07 4.13 4.69
CA GLU A 180 -17.06 4.99 3.50
C GLU A 180 -17.91 6.23 3.80
N LYS A 181 -17.29 7.41 3.70
CA LYS A 181 -17.94 8.71 3.87
C LYS A 181 -17.94 9.45 2.54
N VAL A 182 -19.12 9.72 2.00
CA VAL A 182 -19.30 10.48 0.76
C VAL A 182 -19.58 11.95 1.09
N ASP A 183 -18.87 12.86 0.44
CA ASP A 183 -19.03 14.31 0.54
C ASP A 183 -19.10 14.90 -0.88
N GLY A 184 -20.32 15.13 -1.37
CA GLY A 184 -20.57 15.57 -2.74
C GLY A 184 -20.06 14.58 -3.78
N HIS A 185 -19.08 15.01 -4.58
CA HIS A 185 -18.44 14.19 -5.63
C HIS A 185 -17.19 13.44 -5.14
N LEU A 186 -16.84 13.57 -3.87
CA LEU A 186 -15.67 12.94 -3.28
C LEU A 186 -16.09 11.95 -2.21
N LYS A 187 -15.19 11.03 -1.88
CA LYS A 187 -15.34 10.11 -0.75
C LYS A 187 -14.03 9.88 -0.02
N THR A 188 -14.17 9.56 1.27
CA THR A 188 -13.11 9.01 2.11
C THR A 188 -13.45 7.57 2.46
N VAL A 189 -12.52 6.65 2.17
CA VAL A 189 -12.67 5.21 2.45
C VAL A 189 -11.59 4.79 3.44
N SER A 190 -12.01 4.27 4.59
CA SER A 190 -11.13 3.69 5.61
C SER A 190 -11.25 2.17 5.62
N TYR A 191 -10.12 1.49 5.76
CA TYR A 191 -10.03 0.04 5.80
C TYR A 191 -9.77 -0.46 7.22
N LEU A 192 -10.15 -1.71 7.49
CA LEU A 192 -9.76 -2.39 8.72
C LEU A 192 -8.23 -2.47 8.84
N GLU A 193 -7.74 -2.51 10.09
CA GLU A 193 -6.32 -2.72 10.36
C GLU A 193 -5.87 -4.11 9.90
N SER A 194 -4.70 -4.19 9.25
CA SER A 194 -4.12 -5.45 8.82
C SER A 194 -3.52 -6.27 9.98
N PRO A 195 -3.36 -7.59 9.82
CA PRO A 195 -2.40 -8.34 10.63
C PRO A 195 -0.98 -7.79 10.47
N ILE A 196 -0.08 -8.26 11.35
CA ILE A 196 1.35 -7.96 11.25
C ILE A 196 1.90 -8.47 9.92
N MET A 197 2.34 -7.56 9.05
CA MET A 197 2.92 -7.87 7.75
C MET A 197 4.07 -6.92 7.41
N SER A 198 4.79 -7.19 6.31
CA SER A 198 5.90 -6.37 5.85
C SER A 198 5.41 -5.23 4.94
N THR A 199 6.14 -4.12 4.89
CA THR A 199 5.80 -2.93 4.07
C THR A 199 5.56 -3.25 2.60
N TYR A 200 6.34 -4.17 2.02
CA TYR A 200 6.24 -4.53 0.60
C TYR A 200 4.91 -5.19 0.20
N LEU A 201 4.11 -5.66 1.18
CA LEU A 201 2.81 -6.28 0.94
C LEU A 201 1.64 -5.29 1.06
N VAL A 202 1.89 -4.04 1.46
CA VAL A 202 0.85 -3.00 1.48
C VAL A 202 0.43 -2.72 0.04
N ALA A 203 -0.87 -2.72 -0.23
CA ALA A 203 -1.40 -2.44 -1.56
C ALA A 203 -2.60 -1.51 -1.58
N ILE A 204 -2.64 -0.66 -2.60
CA ILE A 204 -3.66 0.33 -2.86
C ILE A 204 -3.93 0.38 -4.38
N VAL A 205 -5.19 0.29 -4.77
CA VAL A 205 -5.63 0.47 -6.15
C VAL A 205 -6.83 1.42 -6.19
N VAL A 206 -6.79 2.41 -7.09
CA VAL A 206 -7.87 3.39 -7.29
C VAL A 206 -8.14 3.55 -8.78
N GLY A 207 -9.38 3.30 -9.22
CA GLY A 207 -9.78 3.41 -10.63
C GLY A 207 -11.23 2.99 -10.87
N LEU A 208 -11.64 2.94 -12.14
CA LEU A 208 -12.95 2.39 -12.52
C LEU A 208 -12.82 0.90 -12.79
N PHE A 209 -13.52 0.10 -12.00
CA PHE A 209 -13.48 -1.36 -12.10
C PHE A 209 -14.89 -1.96 -11.99
N ASP A 210 -15.13 -3.01 -12.76
CA ASP A 210 -16.16 -4.00 -12.46
C ASP A 210 -15.52 -5.17 -11.72
N TYR A 211 -16.35 -6.04 -11.14
CA TYR A 211 -15.86 -7.28 -10.54
C TYR A 211 -16.85 -8.43 -10.69
N VAL A 212 -16.32 -9.65 -10.58
CA VAL A 212 -17.08 -10.86 -10.26
C VAL A 212 -16.71 -11.32 -8.85
N GLU A 213 -17.66 -11.92 -8.14
CA GLU A 213 -17.52 -12.33 -6.74
C GLU A 213 -18.01 -13.76 -6.54
N ASP A 214 -17.35 -14.51 -5.66
CA ASP A 214 -17.81 -15.77 -5.10
C ASP A 214 -17.23 -15.93 -3.67
N HIS A 215 -17.57 -17.02 -2.98
CA HIS A 215 -17.10 -17.31 -1.63
C HIS A 215 -16.54 -18.73 -1.53
N THR A 216 -15.53 -18.90 -0.67
CA THR A 216 -15.14 -20.23 -0.19
C THR A 216 -16.23 -20.82 0.72
N SER A 217 -16.17 -22.12 0.95
CA SER A 217 -17.08 -22.88 1.83
C SER A 217 -17.11 -22.37 3.28
N ASP A 218 -16.02 -21.76 3.75
CA ASP A 218 -15.90 -21.13 5.07
C ASP A 218 -16.15 -19.62 5.04
N GLY A 219 -16.57 -19.07 3.89
CA GLY A 219 -17.09 -17.71 3.78
C GLY A 219 -16.06 -16.63 3.46
N VAL A 220 -14.83 -16.97 3.08
CA VAL A 220 -13.87 -15.99 2.54
C VAL A 220 -14.42 -15.45 1.23
N LYS A 221 -14.62 -14.13 1.19
CA LYS A 221 -15.06 -13.43 -0.02
C LYS A 221 -13.92 -13.34 -1.03
N VAL A 222 -14.13 -13.83 -2.24
CA VAL A 222 -13.16 -13.77 -3.34
C VAL A 222 -13.71 -12.92 -4.46
N ARG A 223 -12.93 -11.93 -4.92
CA ARG A 223 -13.33 -11.05 -6.03
C ARG A 223 -12.24 -10.93 -7.07
N VAL A 224 -12.65 -10.87 -8.34
CA VAL A 224 -11.76 -10.53 -9.45
C VAL A 224 -12.21 -9.20 -10.04
N TYR A 225 -11.38 -8.18 -9.86
CA TYR A 225 -11.56 -6.83 -10.37
C TYR A 225 -10.90 -6.67 -11.73
N CYS A 226 -11.57 -5.98 -12.64
CA CYS A 226 -11.06 -5.67 -13.97
C CYS A 226 -11.68 -4.37 -14.49
N GLN A 227 -11.16 -3.85 -15.60
CA GLN A 227 -11.76 -2.69 -16.26
C GLN A 227 -13.26 -2.93 -16.54
N VAL A 228 -14.03 -1.84 -16.49
CA VAL A 228 -15.47 -1.85 -16.75
C VAL A 228 -15.76 -2.52 -18.10
N GLY A 229 -16.72 -3.44 -18.12
CA GLY A 229 -17.10 -4.24 -19.30
C GLY A 229 -16.35 -5.56 -19.49
N LYS A 230 -15.28 -5.82 -18.71
CA LYS A 230 -14.48 -7.07 -18.81
C LYS A 230 -14.81 -8.12 -17.74
N ALA A 231 -15.80 -7.89 -16.86
CA ALA A 231 -16.08 -8.75 -15.71
C ALA A 231 -16.25 -10.25 -16.06
N ASN A 232 -16.86 -10.54 -17.21
CA ASN A 232 -17.03 -11.91 -17.68
C ASN A 232 -15.70 -12.67 -17.88
N GLN A 233 -14.62 -11.97 -18.22
CA GLN A 233 -13.30 -12.55 -18.43
C GLN A 233 -12.62 -12.96 -17.11
N GLY A 234 -13.09 -12.44 -15.96
CA GLY A 234 -12.59 -12.80 -14.63
C GLY A 234 -13.17 -14.08 -14.04
N LYS A 235 -14.24 -14.65 -14.66
CA LYS A 235 -14.96 -15.82 -14.10
C LYS A 235 -14.09 -17.07 -13.97
N PHE A 236 -13.19 -17.30 -14.93
CA PHE A 236 -12.27 -18.43 -14.88
C PHE A 236 -11.32 -18.30 -13.69
N ALA A 237 -10.65 -17.15 -13.56
CA ALA A 237 -9.76 -16.87 -12.44
C ALA A 237 -10.47 -16.95 -11.08
N LEU A 238 -11.70 -16.44 -10.98
CA LEU A 238 -12.49 -16.52 -9.75
C LEU A 238 -12.74 -17.98 -9.32
N SER A 239 -13.18 -18.83 -10.26
CA SER A 239 -13.43 -20.26 -10.01
C SER A 239 -12.16 -21.00 -9.59
N VAL A 240 -11.03 -20.69 -10.22
CA VAL A 240 -9.72 -21.26 -9.87
C VAL A 240 -9.29 -20.78 -8.48
N ALA A 241 -9.39 -19.49 -8.18
CA ALA A 241 -8.96 -18.91 -6.90
C ALA A 241 -9.73 -19.51 -5.72
N VAL A 242 -11.05 -19.64 -5.81
CA VAL A 242 -11.87 -20.28 -4.77
C VAL A 242 -11.41 -21.72 -4.52
N ARG A 243 -11.26 -22.52 -5.58
CA ARG A 243 -10.80 -23.92 -5.47
C ARG A 243 -9.38 -24.03 -4.92
N THR A 244 -8.50 -23.12 -5.30
CA THR A 244 -7.12 -23.07 -4.80
C THR A 244 -7.06 -22.73 -3.32
N LEU A 245 -7.89 -21.79 -2.83
CA LEU A 245 -7.98 -21.50 -1.40
C LEU A 245 -8.47 -22.72 -0.59
N GLU A 246 -9.46 -23.45 -1.11
CA GLU A 246 -9.93 -24.69 -0.48
C GLU A 246 -8.82 -25.75 -0.44
N LEU A 247 -8.14 -25.96 -1.56
CA LEU A 247 -7.02 -26.89 -1.66
C LEU A 247 -5.90 -26.52 -0.67
N TYR A 248 -5.52 -25.25 -0.60
CA TYR A 248 -4.47 -24.79 0.30
C TYR A 248 -4.87 -24.87 1.77
N LYS A 249 -6.14 -24.62 2.10
CA LYS A 249 -6.65 -24.86 3.46
C LYS A 249 -6.47 -26.32 3.87
N GLU A 250 -6.87 -27.26 3.01
CA GLU A 250 -6.73 -28.69 3.28
C GLU A 250 -5.25 -29.11 3.33
N TYR A 251 -4.46 -28.69 2.35
CA TYR A 251 -3.07 -29.09 2.19
C TYR A 251 -2.16 -28.57 3.30
N PHE A 252 -2.28 -27.28 3.64
CA PHE A 252 -1.48 -26.66 4.70
C PHE A 252 -2.08 -26.82 6.10
N ALA A 253 -3.31 -27.36 6.21
CA ALA A 253 -4.08 -27.47 7.45
C ALA A 253 -4.23 -26.13 8.21
N VAL A 254 -4.24 -25.02 7.46
CA VAL A 254 -4.38 -23.66 7.98
C VAL A 254 -5.33 -22.89 7.05
N PRO A 255 -6.43 -22.32 7.55
CA PRO A 255 -7.34 -21.54 6.72
C PRO A 255 -6.70 -20.23 6.26
N TYR A 256 -7.22 -19.67 5.16
CA TYR A 256 -6.86 -18.33 4.77
C TYR A 256 -7.24 -17.33 5.88
N SER A 257 -6.30 -16.47 6.27
CA SER A 257 -6.40 -15.72 7.51
C SER A 257 -7.01 -14.31 7.37
N LEU A 258 -7.31 -13.87 6.15
CA LEU A 258 -8.01 -12.61 5.91
C LEU A 258 -9.48 -12.88 5.54
N PRO A 259 -10.41 -11.96 5.85
CA PRO A 259 -11.83 -12.11 5.54
C PRO A 259 -12.14 -12.04 4.03
N LYS A 260 -11.19 -11.58 3.20
CA LYS A 260 -11.36 -11.46 1.76
C LYS A 260 -10.05 -11.63 1.00
N LEU A 261 -10.17 -12.07 -0.25
CA LEU A 261 -9.12 -12.05 -1.25
C LEU A 261 -9.63 -11.31 -2.49
N ASP A 262 -9.02 -10.16 -2.79
CA ASP A 262 -9.25 -9.48 -4.06
C ASP A 262 -8.08 -9.77 -5.01
N MET A 263 -8.40 -10.03 -6.26
CA MET A 263 -7.45 -10.14 -7.36
C MET A 263 -7.79 -9.04 -8.37
N VAL A 264 -6.82 -8.28 -8.84
CA VAL A 264 -7.08 -7.14 -9.73
C VAL A 264 -6.19 -7.18 -10.97
N ALA A 265 -6.82 -7.06 -12.14
CA ALA A 265 -6.17 -6.95 -13.43
C ALA A 265 -5.73 -5.49 -13.67
N ILE A 266 -4.43 -5.30 -13.84
CA ILE A 266 -3.77 -4.01 -14.09
C ILE A 266 -3.12 -4.02 -15.49
N PRO A 267 -3.39 -3.02 -16.35
CA PRO A 267 -2.82 -2.98 -17.71
C PRO A 267 -1.31 -2.81 -17.72
N ASP A 268 -0.82 -1.78 -17.01
CA ASP A 268 0.61 -1.48 -16.92
C ASP A 268 1.16 -2.09 -15.63
N PHE A 269 1.51 -3.37 -15.71
CA PHE A 269 2.08 -4.13 -14.60
C PHE A 269 3.43 -4.74 -14.98
N SER A 270 4.49 -4.33 -14.27
CA SER A 270 5.87 -4.70 -14.59
C SER A 270 6.14 -6.17 -14.36
N ALA A 271 5.62 -6.72 -13.26
CA ALA A 271 5.61 -8.15 -12.97
C ALA A 271 4.43 -8.85 -13.68
N GLU A 272 4.33 -10.17 -13.50
CA GLU A 272 3.18 -10.96 -13.94
C GLU A 272 2.05 -10.91 -12.91
N ALA A 273 2.40 -11.12 -11.65
CA ALA A 273 1.54 -10.96 -10.49
C ALA A 273 2.37 -10.48 -9.27
N MET A 274 1.70 -9.98 -8.24
CA MET A 274 2.28 -9.64 -6.94
C MET A 274 1.31 -10.01 -5.82
N GLU A 275 1.81 -10.76 -4.83
CA GLU A 275 1.04 -11.42 -3.77
C GLU A 275 0.62 -10.51 -2.60
N ASN A 276 0.34 -9.23 -2.86
CA ASN A 276 -0.01 -8.29 -1.79
C ASN A 276 -1.17 -8.85 -0.96
N TYR A 277 -1.02 -8.80 0.37
CA TYR A 277 -1.84 -9.63 1.26
C TYR A 277 -3.31 -9.22 1.21
N GLY A 278 -4.17 -10.06 0.61
CA GLY A 278 -5.59 -9.76 0.43
C GLY A 278 -5.93 -8.91 -0.80
N LEU A 279 -4.96 -8.40 -1.55
CA LEU A 279 -5.15 -7.64 -2.80
C LEU A 279 -4.05 -8.00 -3.81
N VAL A 280 -4.19 -9.14 -4.46
CA VAL A 280 -3.20 -9.64 -5.43
C VAL A 280 -3.37 -8.90 -6.74
N THR A 281 -2.30 -8.27 -7.23
CA THR A 281 -2.31 -7.54 -8.51
C THR A 281 -1.73 -8.40 -9.61
N TYR A 282 -2.34 -8.38 -10.80
CA TYR A 282 -1.93 -9.15 -11.96
C TYR A 282 -1.81 -8.24 -13.18
N ARG A 283 -0.97 -8.62 -14.14
CA ARG A 283 -1.12 -8.12 -15.50
C ARG A 283 -2.45 -8.61 -16.08
N ASP A 284 -3.14 -7.78 -16.85
CA ASP A 284 -4.41 -8.12 -17.51
C ASP A 284 -4.41 -9.53 -18.14
N ALA A 285 -3.38 -9.83 -18.95
CA ALA A 285 -3.27 -11.10 -19.68
C ALA A 285 -3.01 -12.34 -18.80
N ALA A 286 -2.61 -12.16 -17.54
CA ALA A 286 -2.37 -13.24 -16.58
C ALA A 286 -3.62 -13.57 -15.75
N LEU A 287 -4.60 -12.66 -15.68
CA LEU A 287 -5.81 -12.84 -14.87
C LEU A 287 -7.08 -13.01 -15.69
N LEU A 288 -7.18 -12.33 -16.84
CA LEU A 288 -8.39 -12.31 -17.65
C LEU A 288 -8.33 -13.35 -18.77
N PHE A 289 -9.42 -14.09 -18.92
CA PHE A 289 -9.57 -15.12 -19.94
C PHE A 289 -10.84 -14.89 -20.78
N ASP A 290 -10.68 -14.72 -22.09
CA ASP A 290 -11.77 -14.61 -23.05
C ASP A 290 -11.93 -15.94 -23.81
N GLU A 291 -13.06 -16.62 -23.65
CA GLU A 291 -13.33 -17.90 -24.31
C GLU A 291 -13.23 -17.85 -25.85
N GLN A 292 -13.47 -16.69 -26.47
CA GLN A 292 -13.47 -16.55 -27.92
C GLN A 292 -12.08 -16.20 -28.48
N HIS A 293 -11.22 -15.56 -27.67
CA HIS A 293 -9.98 -14.94 -28.15
C HIS A 293 -8.71 -15.42 -27.44
N SER A 294 -8.83 -16.02 -26.24
CA SER A 294 -7.68 -16.54 -25.49
C SER A 294 -7.35 -17.97 -25.90
N ALA A 295 -6.06 -18.29 -26.03
CA ALA A 295 -5.62 -19.64 -26.35
C ALA A 295 -5.77 -20.58 -25.15
N ALA A 296 -5.86 -21.89 -25.39
CA ALA A 296 -5.94 -22.88 -24.31
C ALA A 296 -4.74 -22.83 -23.34
N SER A 297 -3.56 -22.45 -23.83
CA SER A 297 -2.36 -22.24 -23.01
C SER A 297 -2.54 -21.13 -21.97
N ASN A 298 -3.41 -20.14 -22.21
CA ASN A 298 -3.72 -19.10 -21.22
C ASN A 298 -4.47 -19.64 -19.99
N LYS A 299 -5.08 -20.83 -20.05
CA LYS A 299 -5.65 -21.49 -18.86
C LYS A 299 -4.61 -22.26 -18.03
N GLN A 300 -3.41 -22.47 -18.57
CA GLN A 300 -2.36 -23.30 -17.97
C GLN A 300 -1.25 -22.47 -17.31
N MET A 301 -1.28 -21.14 -17.48
CA MET A 301 -0.40 -20.19 -16.79
C MET A 301 -0.95 -19.88 -15.40
#